data_AF-A0A8S2RBK9-F1
#
_entry.id   AF-A0A8S2RBK9-F1
#
_cell.length_a   1.000
_cell.length_b   1.000
_cell.length_c   1.000
_cell.angle_alpha   90.00
_cell.angle_beta   90.00
_cell.angle_gamma   90.00
#
_symmetry.space_group_name_H-M   'P 1'
#
loop_
_entity.id
_entity.type
_entity.pdbx_description
1 polymer ?
#
loop_
_entity_poly.entity_id
_entity_poly.type
_entity_poly.pdbx_seq_one_letter_code
_entity_poly.pdbx_strand_id
1 'polypeptide(L)'
;MNLIEAQPVQNDESKHDQIIQYSIEKESSTPENAADSQEENVDSSSEDVSNSDSEEKNSDDDDDDDDENIETPLTPEMEHANMLYHQAMKLMNVTINRQYESAYKLFKQAASLGHIGAKEELAFGHIIGAYRYWRSINVDHNCELALMYYQQAATYVASKITTASGLMVQRIHLQNEEEQQSTQNNILVDNNLLQYYQLLADRGDPQAQYGIGQLYYFRDAAYDKALYYFRLAAENGNINALAYLGKLYSEKNDFIKQNNQTALQFFQASAEKGNPIGQTGLGLAFYYGTGIEQNYERAFKLFQASAEKSYSEGQLMLGVMYYNGHGVRRDYNLAIKWFQAASHSGHVLAYYNLAQMHATGNGILRSCPTATDLFKIVAERGSWSNMFTEAFQLYNQGHIEQAFMIYLYLAEMGYEAAQANVAYIIDQMSFDISNLYKTQEERYRKALIYWNRAAIQGFHYARIKLGDYYFYGYGTEQNYELAAAQYKSASDLSRNSQAMFNLAYMHEKGLGLKQDMYLAKRFYDMALDTNREAYLPVALVLIKIQFELAFKKLFSIFFSSTKTKPTNTKENHSNTLGLESSWDIYLMLILCGLIGIFYTIRRQRVALEQQ
;
A
#
# COMPACT_ATOMS: atom_id res chain seq x y z
N MET A 1 11.97 -4.34 18.42
CA MET A 1 12.95 -4.50 17.30
C MET A 1 13.63 -5.88 17.20
N ASN A 2 13.64 -6.75 18.24
CA ASN A 2 14.20 -8.12 18.21
C ASN A 2 13.22 -9.23 18.70
N LEU A 3 11.90 -9.10 18.44
CA LEU A 3 10.89 -10.01 19.01
C LEU A 3 10.96 -11.49 18.53
N ILE A 4 11.83 -11.85 17.59
CA ILE A 4 11.60 -12.99 16.66
C ILE A 4 12.83 -13.90 16.50
N GLU A 5 13.66 -13.96 17.54
CA GLU A 5 14.79 -14.91 17.61
C GLU A 5 14.43 -16.23 18.33
N ALA A 6 13.16 -16.46 18.70
CA ALA A 6 12.75 -17.64 19.47
C ALA A 6 11.91 -18.65 18.67
N GLN A 7 12.63 -19.64 18.11
CA GLN A 7 12.33 -21.06 17.80
C GLN A 7 10.95 -21.57 17.29
N PRO A 8 10.95 -22.59 16.39
CA PRO A 8 9.76 -23.10 15.71
C PRO A 8 8.88 -24.00 16.59
N VAL A 9 7.56 -23.90 16.40
CA VAL A 9 6.57 -24.82 16.99
C VAL A 9 6.29 -25.96 16.00
N GLN A 10 6.24 -27.19 16.51
CA GLN A 10 5.94 -28.40 15.73
C GLN A 10 4.51 -28.38 15.17
N ASN A 11 4.38 -28.86 13.92
CA ASN A 11 3.11 -29.04 13.21
C ASN A 11 2.26 -30.14 13.84
N ASP A 12 1.00 -29.83 14.16
CA ASP A 12 -0.08 -30.82 14.34
C ASP A 12 -1.01 -30.76 13.12
N GLU A 13 -0.95 -31.80 12.29
CA GLU A 13 -1.68 -31.94 11.02
C GLU A 13 -3.21 -32.09 11.19
N SER A 14 -3.74 -32.31 12.41
CA SER A 14 -5.19 -32.48 12.63
C SER A 14 -5.99 -31.17 12.79
N LYS A 15 -5.32 -30.01 12.88
CA LYS A 15 -5.97 -28.68 12.92
C LYS A 15 -6.24 -28.07 11.53
N HIS A 16 -5.85 -28.75 10.45
CA HIS A 16 -5.84 -28.17 9.11
C HIS A 16 -7.22 -28.13 8.43
N ASP A 17 -8.12 -29.07 8.75
CA ASP A 17 -9.50 -29.05 8.26
C ASP A 17 -10.38 -28.02 9.02
N GLN A 18 -10.01 -27.65 10.24
CA GLN A 18 -10.73 -26.67 11.07
C GLN A 18 -10.58 -25.21 10.60
N ILE A 19 -9.58 -24.87 9.77
CA ILE A 19 -9.22 -23.46 9.52
C ILE A 19 -9.95 -22.87 8.30
N ILE A 20 -10.28 -23.69 7.30
CA ILE A 20 -11.26 -23.30 6.28
C ILE A 20 -12.63 -23.19 6.93
N GLN A 21 -12.93 -24.09 7.86
CA GLN A 21 -14.07 -23.96 8.76
C GLN A 21 -13.99 -22.70 9.63
N TYR A 22 -12.84 -22.23 10.12
CA TYR A 22 -12.75 -21.05 10.99
C TYR A 22 -13.05 -19.71 10.30
N SER A 23 -12.66 -19.55 9.02
CA SER A 23 -13.09 -18.40 8.19
C SER A 23 -14.58 -18.45 7.84
N ILE A 24 -15.19 -19.63 7.94
CA ILE A 24 -16.59 -19.96 7.65
C ILE A 24 -17.46 -19.96 8.94
N GLU A 25 -16.88 -20.27 10.10
CA GLU A 25 -17.51 -20.37 11.43
C GLU A 25 -17.52 -19.03 12.17
N LYS A 26 -16.75 -18.04 11.72
CA LYS A 26 -16.87 -16.68 12.27
C LYS A 26 -18.15 -15.97 11.79
N GLU A 27 -18.79 -16.46 10.74
CA GLU A 27 -20.18 -16.11 10.42
C GLU A 27 -21.19 -16.79 11.38
N SER A 28 -20.73 -17.70 12.27
CA SER A 28 -21.57 -18.47 13.19
C SER A 28 -21.24 -18.40 14.69
N SER A 29 -20.38 -17.49 15.19
CA SER A 29 -20.11 -17.43 16.64
C SER A 29 -21.15 -16.62 17.41
N THR A 30 -22.30 -17.24 17.71
CA THR A 30 -23.17 -16.90 18.86
C THR A 30 -23.01 -17.99 19.93
N PRO A 31 -22.81 -17.68 21.22
CA PRO A 31 -23.03 -18.67 22.27
C PRO A 31 -24.54 -18.86 22.48
N GLU A 32 -25.03 -20.08 22.28
CA GLU A 32 -26.32 -20.56 22.79
C GLU A 32 -26.27 -20.70 24.31
N ASN A 33 -27.19 -20.05 25.03
CA ASN A 33 -28.12 -20.63 26.02
C ASN A 33 -28.58 -19.63 27.10
N ALA A 34 -29.90 -19.46 27.19
CA ALA A 34 -30.75 -19.40 28.40
C ALA A 34 -32.10 -18.74 28.00
N ALA A 35 -33.12 -19.51 27.64
CA ALA A 35 -34.15 -20.02 28.57
C ALA A 35 -35.05 -18.92 29.17
N ASP A 36 -36.16 -18.68 28.48
CA ASP A 36 -37.54 -18.74 28.99
C ASP A 36 -37.83 -18.20 30.41
N SER A 37 -38.52 -17.05 30.48
CA SER A 37 -39.61 -16.84 31.44
C SER A 37 -40.39 -15.54 31.14
N GLN A 38 -41.61 -15.74 30.63
CA GLN A 38 -42.88 -15.15 31.05
C GLN A 38 -43.08 -13.62 31.07
N GLU A 39 -44.11 -13.27 30.31
CA GLU A 39 -44.95 -12.07 30.35
C GLU A 39 -45.30 -11.62 31.78
N GLU A 40 -45.31 -10.31 32.01
CA GLU A 40 -46.46 -9.67 32.68
C GLU A 40 -46.55 -8.18 32.31
N ASN A 41 -47.73 -7.80 31.81
CA ASN A 41 -48.19 -6.44 31.60
C ASN A 41 -48.38 -5.72 32.94
N VAL A 42 -47.96 -4.44 33.06
CA VAL A 42 -48.76 -3.45 33.79
C VAL A 42 -48.68 -2.09 33.10
N ASP A 43 -49.88 -1.51 33.03
CA ASP A 43 -50.36 -0.35 32.32
C ASP A 43 -50.19 0.97 33.12
N SER A 44 -50.19 2.07 32.36
CA SER A 44 -50.77 3.39 32.65
C SER A 44 -50.35 4.27 33.84
N SER A 45 -50.02 5.53 33.49
CA SER A 45 -50.53 6.80 34.04
C SER A 45 -50.18 7.16 35.50
N SER A 46 -49.99 8.40 35.94
CA SER A 46 -50.27 9.74 35.43
C SER A 46 -49.55 10.75 36.34
N GLU A 47 -49.26 11.92 35.74
CA GLU A 47 -49.18 13.28 36.30
C GLU A 47 -49.47 13.49 37.80
N ASP A 48 -48.64 14.32 38.44
CA ASP A 48 -49.15 15.53 39.11
C ASP A 48 -48.05 16.56 39.40
N VAL A 49 -48.39 17.82 39.12
CA VAL A 49 -47.59 19.04 39.27
C VAL A 49 -48.15 19.85 40.43
N SER A 50 -47.32 20.31 41.37
CA SER A 50 -47.47 21.62 42.05
C SER A 50 -46.18 21.96 42.82
N ASN A 51 -45.43 23.01 42.46
CA ASN A 51 -45.62 24.47 42.63
C ASN A 51 -45.02 25.00 43.96
N SER A 52 -43.89 25.73 43.91
CA SER A 52 -43.71 27.08 44.49
C SER A 52 -42.24 27.53 44.60
N ASP A 53 -41.91 28.57 43.82
CA ASP A 53 -41.16 29.80 44.14
C ASP A 53 -39.79 29.78 44.87
N SER A 54 -38.76 29.95 44.04
CA SER A 54 -37.65 30.93 44.09
C SER A 54 -37.10 31.44 45.42
N GLU A 55 -35.80 31.22 45.65
CA GLU A 55 -34.85 32.29 45.98
C GLU A 55 -33.41 31.87 45.58
N GLU A 56 -32.73 32.78 44.88
CA GLU A 56 -31.44 32.63 44.21
C GLU A 56 -30.26 32.32 45.15
N LYS A 57 -29.32 31.50 44.67
CA LYS A 57 -27.88 31.72 44.90
C LYS A 57 -27.05 31.06 43.81
N ASN A 58 -26.36 31.92 43.04
CA ASN A 58 -25.31 31.55 42.10
C ASN A 58 -24.15 30.87 42.82
N SER A 59 -23.76 29.68 42.36
CA SER A 59 -22.38 29.24 42.33
C SER A 59 -22.21 28.30 41.15
N ASP A 60 -21.14 28.53 40.41
CA ASP A 60 -20.72 27.83 39.21
C ASP A 60 -20.59 26.32 39.49
N ASP A 61 -21.35 25.49 38.77
CA ASP A 61 -21.14 24.05 38.70
C ASP A 61 -21.00 23.69 37.22
N ASP A 62 -19.81 23.19 36.88
CA ASP A 62 -19.49 22.51 35.63
C ASP A 62 -20.30 21.21 35.60
N ASP A 63 -21.31 21.14 34.72
CA ASP A 63 -22.02 19.89 34.41
C ASP A 63 -21.06 18.97 33.61
N ASP A 64 -20.28 18.17 34.33
CA ASP A 64 -19.73 16.92 33.83
C ASP A 64 -20.90 15.95 33.60
N ASP A 65 -21.42 15.92 32.37
CA ASP A 65 -22.25 14.83 31.86
C ASP A 65 -21.39 13.54 31.87
N ASP A 66 -21.35 12.88 33.04
CA ASP A 66 -20.95 11.48 33.17
C ASP A 66 -21.96 10.62 32.40
N ASP A 67 -21.71 10.48 31.09
CA ASP A 67 -22.23 9.36 30.29
C ASP A 67 -21.78 8.07 31.01
N GLU A 68 -22.65 7.52 31.87
CA GLU A 68 -22.53 6.18 32.44
C GLU A 68 -22.55 5.19 31.27
N ASN A 69 -21.36 4.99 30.70
CA ASN A 69 -21.01 3.90 29.84
C ASN A 69 -21.27 2.64 30.66
N ILE A 70 -22.42 1.99 30.45
CA ILE A 70 -22.74 0.70 31.07
C ILE A 70 -21.76 -0.33 30.47
N GLU A 71 -20.53 -0.34 30.97
CA GLU A 71 -19.53 -1.34 30.69
C GLU A 71 -20.08 -2.66 31.23
N THR A 72 -20.45 -3.56 30.31
CA THR A 72 -20.79 -4.94 30.67
C THR A 72 -19.68 -5.52 31.54
N PRO A 73 -19.97 -6.07 32.74
CA PRO A 73 -18.93 -6.51 33.66
C PRO A 73 -18.02 -7.53 32.99
N LEU A 74 -16.72 -7.22 32.93
CA LEU A 74 -15.73 -8.10 32.30
C LEU A 74 -15.70 -9.44 33.01
N THR A 75 -15.60 -10.52 32.24
CA THR A 75 -15.38 -11.84 32.84
C THR A 75 -14.00 -11.88 33.54
N PRO A 76 -13.82 -12.67 34.60
CA PRO A 76 -12.51 -12.81 35.27
C PRO A 76 -11.38 -13.22 34.30
N GLU A 77 -11.72 -13.96 33.25
CA GLU A 77 -10.78 -14.34 32.19
C GLU A 77 -10.35 -13.14 31.34
N MET A 78 -11.27 -12.22 31.02
CA MET A 78 -10.98 -10.98 30.28
C MET A 78 -10.17 -9.99 31.14
N GLU A 79 -10.47 -9.87 32.44
CA GLU A 79 -9.67 -9.06 33.36
C GLU A 79 -8.23 -9.57 33.46
N HIS A 80 -8.06 -10.88 33.59
CA HIS A 80 -6.74 -11.50 33.61
C HIS A 80 -6.01 -11.30 32.27
N ALA A 81 -6.72 -11.39 31.13
CA ALA A 81 -6.15 -11.13 29.82
C ALA A 81 -5.69 -9.66 29.66
N ASN A 82 -6.48 -8.70 30.14
CA ASN A 82 -6.14 -7.28 30.18
C ASN A 82 -4.92 -7.02 31.07
N MET A 83 -4.86 -7.65 32.25
CA MET A 83 -3.71 -7.56 33.15
C MET A 83 -2.41 -8.01 32.47
N LEU A 84 -2.44 -9.19 31.82
CA LEU A 84 -1.28 -9.73 31.09
C LEU A 84 -0.86 -8.82 29.94
N TYR A 85 -1.81 -8.23 29.21
CA TYR A 85 -1.55 -7.28 28.14
C TYR A 85 -0.87 -6.01 28.66
N HIS A 86 -1.41 -5.38 29.72
CA HIS A 86 -0.78 -4.19 30.32
C HIS A 86 0.61 -4.48 30.88
N GLN A 87 0.80 -5.67 31.47
CA GLN A 87 2.13 -6.10 31.90
C GLN A 87 3.10 -6.20 30.71
N ALA A 88 2.67 -6.80 29.60
CA ALA A 88 3.48 -6.89 28.38
C ALA A 88 3.83 -5.50 27.80
N MET A 89 2.86 -4.58 27.73
CA MET A 89 3.07 -3.22 27.27
C MET A 89 4.04 -2.43 28.16
N LYS A 90 3.93 -2.61 29.48
CA LYS A 90 4.88 -2.01 30.43
C LYS A 90 6.30 -2.50 30.15
N LEU A 91 6.49 -3.80 29.89
CA LEU A 91 7.79 -4.36 29.53
C LEU A 91 8.32 -3.83 28.19
N MET A 92 7.44 -3.52 27.23
CA MET A 92 7.84 -2.91 25.95
C MET A 92 8.33 -1.47 26.11
N ASN A 93 7.72 -0.71 27.03
CA ASN A 93 8.06 0.69 27.27
C ASN A 93 9.34 0.87 28.11
N VAL A 94 9.84 -0.17 28.78
CA VAL A 94 11.13 -0.09 29.50
C VAL A 94 12.27 -0.08 28.49
N THR A 95 12.83 1.11 28.27
CA THR A 95 13.88 1.39 27.28
C THR A 95 15.24 0.74 27.56
N ILE A 96 15.49 0.31 28.81
CA ILE A 96 16.85 -0.01 29.28
C ILE A 96 17.15 -1.53 29.29
N ASN A 97 16.14 -2.39 29.43
CA ASN A 97 16.34 -3.85 29.45
C ASN A 97 15.38 -4.50 28.46
N ARG A 98 15.91 -4.93 27.31
CA ARG A 98 15.23 -5.58 26.17
C ARG A 98 14.49 -6.88 26.56
N GLN A 99 13.45 -6.79 27.38
CA GLN A 99 12.62 -7.93 27.81
C GLN A 99 11.55 -8.28 26.76
N TYR A 100 11.92 -8.21 25.47
CA TYR A 100 11.00 -8.48 24.36
C TYR A 100 10.52 -9.94 24.36
N GLU A 101 11.37 -10.87 24.77
CA GLU A 101 11.00 -12.28 24.88
C GLU A 101 9.93 -12.50 25.96
N SER A 102 10.09 -11.84 27.12
CA SER A 102 9.10 -11.88 28.20
C SER A 102 7.79 -11.21 27.79
N ALA A 103 7.86 -10.06 27.13
CA ALA A 103 6.68 -9.37 26.60
C ALA A 103 5.95 -10.23 25.55
N TYR A 104 6.67 -10.89 24.64
CA TYR A 104 6.09 -11.80 23.66
C TYR A 104 5.36 -12.99 24.31
N LYS A 105 5.95 -13.61 25.35
CA LYS A 105 5.31 -14.70 26.11
C LYS A 105 4.00 -14.23 26.75
N LEU A 106 3.99 -13.03 27.34
CA LEU A 106 2.80 -12.44 27.94
C LEU A 106 1.73 -12.10 26.88
N PHE A 107 2.12 -11.51 25.74
CA PHE A 107 1.19 -11.27 24.64
C PHE A 107 0.58 -12.58 24.12
N LYS A 108 1.37 -13.65 24.01
CA LYS A 108 0.88 -14.97 23.59
C LYS A 108 -0.14 -15.54 24.58
N GLN A 109 0.11 -15.39 25.88
CA GLN A 109 -0.85 -15.80 26.92
C GLN A 109 -2.13 -14.96 26.86
N ALA A 110 -2.03 -13.63 26.82
CA ALA A 110 -3.18 -12.73 26.69
C ALA A 110 -3.99 -13.01 25.42
N ALA A 111 -3.32 -13.26 24.28
CA ALA A 111 -3.97 -13.62 23.03
C ALA A 111 -4.68 -14.99 23.09
N SER A 112 -4.13 -15.96 23.81
CA SER A 112 -4.77 -17.27 24.03
C SER A 112 -6.04 -17.16 24.88
N LEU A 113 -6.12 -16.16 25.77
CA LEU A 113 -7.32 -15.79 26.51
C LEU A 113 -8.30 -14.91 25.71
N GLY A 114 -8.00 -14.63 24.43
CA GLY A 114 -8.91 -13.90 23.55
C GLY A 114 -8.65 -12.41 23.42
N HIS A 115 -7.67 -11.83 24.12
CA HIS A 115 -7.40 -10.38 24.10
C HIS A 115 -7.11 -9.85 22.68
N ILE A 116 -7.94 -8.93 22.20
CA ILE A 116 -7.91 -8.46 20.80
C ILE A 116 -6.62 -7.69 20.49
N GLY A 117 -6.25 -6.73 21.35
CA GLY A 117 -5.03 -5.94 21.16
C GLY A 117 -3.76 -6.79 21.23
N ALA A 118 -3.77 -7.87 22.01
CA ALA A 118 -2.61 -8.77 22.11
C ALA A 118 -2.45 -9.57 20.81
N LYS A 119 -3.56 -10.03 20.21
CA LYS A 119 -3.56 -10.70 18.91
C LYS A 119 -3.07 -9.76 17.80
N GLU A 120 -3.45 -8.48 17.85
CA GLU A 120 -3.00 -7.47 16.90
C GLU A 120 -1.48 -7.22 16.99
N GLU A 121 -0.96 -6.99 18.20
CA GLU A 121 0.49 -6.82 18.44
C GLU A 121 1.31 -8.06 18.03
N LEU A 122 0.77 -9.26 18.25
CA LEU A 122 1.40 -10.50 17.76
C LEU A 122 1.37 -10.59 16.23
N ALA A 123 0.25 -10.28 15.59
CA ALA A 123 0.13 -10.28 14.13
C ALA A 123 1.13 -9.28 13.51
N PHE A 124 1.26 -8.10 14.12
CA PHE A 124 2.27 -7.11 13.76
C PHE A 124 3.70 -7.68 13.88
N GLY A 125 4.03 -8.28 15.02
CA GLY A 125 5.32 -8.94 15.23
C GLY A 125 5.61 -10.01 14.18
N HIS A 126 4.61 -10.85 13.88
CA HIS A 126 4.75 -11.90 12.87
C HIS A 126 5.07 -11.34 11.48
N ILE A 127 4.47 -10.22 11.06
CA ILE A 127 4.76 -9.60 9.75
C ILE A 127 6.21 -9.16 9.64
N ILE A 128 6.74 -8.49 10.67
CA ILE A 128 8.16 -8.08 10.70
C ILE A 128 9.06 -9.31 10.60
N GLY A 129 8.75 -10.36 11.36
CA GLY A 129 9.52 -11.61 11.36
C GLY A 129 9.53 -12.27 10.01
N ALA A 130 8.35 -12.42 9.45
CA ALA A 130 8.15 -13.00 8.14
C ALA A 130 8.95 -12.23 7.08
N TYR A 131 8.88 -10.90 7.08
CA TYR A 131 9.64 -10.07 6.15
C TYR A 131 11.16 -10.24 6.32
N ARG A 132 11.66 -10.33 7.55
CA ARG A 132 13.08 -10.53 7.84
C ARG A 132 13.60 -11.88 7.35
N TYR A 133 12.89 -12.98 7.64
CA TYR A 133 13.23 -14.31 7.12
C TYR A 133 13.06 -14.40 5.60
N TRP A 134 12.07 -13.71 5.03
CA TRP A 134 11.83 -13.69 3.59
C TRP A 134 12.94 -12.95 2.83
N ARG A 135 13.38 -11.79 3.32
CA ARG A 135 14.38 -10.93 2.66
C ARG A 135 15.81 -11.05 3.21
N SER A 136 16.06 -11.99 4.13
CA SER A 136 17.36 -12.20 4.79
C SER A 136 17.89 -10.94 5.49
N ILE A 137 17.05 -10.28 6.28
CA ILE A 137 17.42 -9.06 7.02
C ILE A 137 17.87 -9.44 8.42
N ASN A 138 19.19 -9.41 8.65
CA ASN A 138 19.84 -9.80 9.92
C ASN A 138 19.58 -11.26 10.36
N VAL A 139 18.95 -12.07 9.51
CA VAL A 139 18.68 -13.49 9.68
C VAL A 139 18.88 -14.20 8.35
N ASP A 140 19.18 -15.49 8.38
CA ASP A 140 19.29 -16.31 7.17
C ASP A 140 17.92 -16.46 6.49
N HIS A 141 17.93 -16.52 5.16
CA HIS A 141 16.70 -16.74 4.39
C HIS A 141 16.07 -18.08 4.75
N ASN A 142 14.81 -18.04 5.21
CA ASN A 142 14.04 -19.24 5.51
C ASN A 142 12.58 -19.06 5.07
N CYS A 143 12.23 -19.68 3.94
CA CYS A 143 10.89 -19.58 3.38
C CYS A 143 9.82 -20.19 4.31
N GLU A 144 10.10 -21.32 4.95
CA GLU A 144 9.10 -22.03 5.76
C GLU A 144 8.75 -21.23 7.03
N LEU A 145 9.74 -20.62 7.68
CA LEU A 145 9.48 -19.72 8.81
C LEU A 145 8.75 -18.45 8.36
N ALA A 146 9.14 -17.87 7.22
CA ALA A 146 8.47 -16.71 6.66
C ALA A 146 6.99 -17.01 6.34
N LEU A 147 6.74 -18.15 5.71
CA LEU A 147 5.40 -18.65 5.39
C LEU A 147 4.57 -18.82 6.65
N MET A 148 5.10 -19.48 7.67
CA MET A 148 4.41 -19.70 8.94
C MET A 148 4.00 -18.37 9.61
N TYR A 149 4.91 -17.40 9.68
CA TYR A 149 4.60 -16.11 10.30
C TYR A 149 3.62 -15.28 9.46
N TYR A 150 3.78 -15.21 8.14
CA TYR A 150 2.81 -14.52 7.28
C TYR A 150 1.44 -15.19 7.33
N GLN A 151 1.38 -16.52 7.40
CA GLN A 151 0.13 -17.26 7.55
C GLN A 151 -0.57 -16.87 8.86
N GLN A 152 0.15 -16.80 9.99
CA GLN A 152 -0.43 -16.39 11.28
C GLN A 152 -0.92 -14.93 11.31
N ALA A 153 -0.20 -14.02 10.63
CA ALA A 153 -0.67 -12.66 10.48
C ALA A 153 -1.88 -12.56 9.55
N ALA A 154 -1.84 -13.28 8.44
CA ALA A 154 -2.92 -13.32 7.46
C ALA A 154 -4.19 -13.97 8.02
N THR A 155 -4.09 -14.99 8.87
CA THR A 155 -5.25 -15.60 9.54
C THR A 155 -5.92 -14.60 10.47
N TYR A 156 -5.15 -13.81 11.22
CA TYR A 156 -5.68 -12.73 12.05
C TYR A 156 -6.44 -11.71 11.20
N VAL A 157 -5.83 -11.22 10.12
CA VAL A 157 -6.46 -10.25 9.21
C VAL A 157 -7.71 -10.82 8.55
N ALA A 158 -7.63 -12.04 8.02
CA ALA A 158 -8.77 -12.75 7.42
C ALA A 158 -9.91 -12.94 8.43
N SER A 159 -9.60 -13.17 9.71
CA SER A 159 -10.63 -13.28 10.75
C SER A 159 -11.32 -11.94 11.06
N LYS A 160 -10.68 -10.80 10.78
CA LYS A 160 -11.23 -9.47 11.07
C LYS A 160 -12.00 -8.88 9.90
N ILE A 161 -11.65 -9.24 8.68
CA ILE A 161 -12.35 -8.78 7.47
C ILE A 161 -13.70 -9.50 7.39
N THR A 162 -14.77 -8.79 7.70
CA THR A 162 -16.14 -9.29 7.61
C THR A 162 -16.75 -9.12 6.22
N THR A 163 -16.17 -8.29 5.34
CA THR A 163 -16.78 -7.97 4.04
C THR A 163 -15.79 -7.76 2.89
N ALA A 164 -16.24 -8.08 1.66
CA ALA A 164 -15.53 -8.12 0.37
C ALA A 164 -14.57 -6.96 -0.01
N SER A 165 -14.57 -5.85 0.72
CA SER A 165 -13.74 -4.69 0.42
C SER A 165 -13.30 -4.02 1.71
N GLY A 166 -12.30 -4.59 2.40
CA GLY A 166 -11.50 -3.78 3.31
C GLY A 166 -10.99 -2.57 2.51
N LEU A 167 -11.27 -1.36 3.00
CA LEU A 167 -10.86 -0.10 2.38
C LEU A 167 -9.44 -0.25 1.87
N MET A 168 -9.25 -0.10 0.55
CA MET A 168 -7.93 -0.16 -0.05
C MET A 168 -7.18 1.07 0.43
N VAL A 169 -6.41 0.96 1.51
CA VAL A 169 -5.60 2.08 1.97
C VAL A 169 -4.56 2.39 0.91
N GLN A 170 -4.60 3.63 0.42
CA GLN A 170 -3.67 4.10 -0.60
C GLN A 170 -2.28 4.19 0.02
N ARG A 171 -1.33 3.45 -0.57
CA ARG A 171 0.08 3.45 -0.16
C ARG A 171 0.79 4.53 -0.98
N ILE A 172 0.94 5.71 -0.40
CA ILE A 172 1.39 6.90 -1.12
C ILE A 172 2.92 6.94 -1.15
N HIS A 173 3.51 7.20 -2.31
CA HIS A 173 4.94 7.50 -2.43
C HIS A 173 5.16 9.02 -2.37
N LEU A 174 5.92 9.49 -1.37
CA LEU A 174 6.18 10.91 -1.15
C LEU A 174 7.04 11.55 -2.27
N GLN A 175 7.60 10.80 -3.20
CA GLN A 175 8.46 11.39 -4.25
C GLN A 175 7.69 11.84 -5.48
N ASN A 176 6.48 11.31 -5.68
CA ASN A 176 5.73 11.54 -6.89
C ASN A 176 4.75 12.69 -6.68
N GLU A 177 5.13 13.90 -7.14
CA GLU A 177 4.31 15.11 -7.02
C GLU A 177 2.94 14.94 -7.71
N GLU A 178 2.87 14.15 -8.79
CA GLU A 178 1.59 13.83 -9.44
C GLU A 178 0.71 12.95 -8.55
N GLU A 179 1.28 11.96 -7.85
CA GLU A 179 0.54 11.15 -6.87
C GLU A 179 0.16 11.97 -5.64
N GLN A 180 1.02 12.88 -5.19
CA GLN A 180 0.69 13.80 -4.09
C GLN A 180 -0.48 14.70 -4.49
N GLN A 181 -0.44 15.29 -5.68
CA GLN A 181 -1.49 16.17 -6.20
C GLN A 181 -2.77 15.38 -6.49
N SER A 182 -2.69 14.19 -7.09
CA SER A 182 -3.86 13.33 -7.32
C SER A 182 -4.49 12.91 -6.00
N THR A 183 -3.69 12.66 -4.97
CA THR A 183 -4.19 12.22 -3.66
C THR A 183 -4.73 13.38 -2.84
N GLN A 184 -4.08 14.55 -2.86
CA GLN A 184 -4.65 15.77 -2.28
C GLN A 184 -5.96 16.12 -2.98
N ASN A 185 -6.00 16.03 -4.31
CA ASN A 185 -7.22 16.17 -5.08
C ASN A 185 -8.23 15.09 -4.71
N ASN A 186 -7.86 13.82 -4.52
CA ASN A 186 -8.79 12.76 -4.10
C ASN A 186 -9.32 12.99 -2.68
N ILE A 187 -8.52 13.42 -1.72
CA ILE A 187 -8.95 13.73 -0.36
C ILE A 187 -9.88 14.96 -0.34
N LEU A 188 -9.56 15.99 -1.12
CA LEU A 188 -10.40 17.18 -1.28
C LEU A 188 -11.67 16.85 -2.09
N VAL A 189 -11.55 16.00 -3.10
CA VAL A 189 -12.65 15.44 -3.87
C VAL A 189 -13.52 14.60 -2.95
N ASP A 190 -13.00 13.77 -2.06
CA ASP A 190 -13.84 12.94 -1.16
C ASP A 190 -14.75 13.80 -0.28
N ASN A 191 -14.25 14.94 0.23
CA ASN A 191 -15.09 15.87 0.98
C ASN A 191 -16.10 16.63 0.09
N ASN A 192 -15.67 17.11 -1.08
CA ASN A 192 -16.56 17.80 -2.02
C ASN A 192 -17.57 16.85 -2.70
N LEU A 193 -17.18 15.61 -2.92
CA LEU A 193 -17.95 14.51 -3.49
C LEU A 193 -18.98 14.04 -2.48
N LEU A 194 -18.63 13.96 -1.19
CA LEU A 194 -19.60 13.73 -0.12
C LEU A 194 -20.67 14.83 -0.11
N GLN A 195 -20.28 16.11 -0.14
CA GLN A 195 -21.23 17.23 -0.22
C GLN A 195 -22.07 17.20 -1.52
N TYR A 196 -21.46 16.84 -2.64
CA TYR A 196 -22.15 16.70 -3.91
C TYR A 196 -23.17 15.55 -3.89
N TYR A 197 -22.80 14.38 -3.36
CA TYR A 197 -23.71 13.26 -3.19
C TYR A 197 -24.83 13.57 -2.19
N GLN A 198 -24.55 14.32 -1.12
CA GLN A 198 -25.57 14.82 -0.19
C GLN A 198 -26.60 15.68 -0.95
N LEU A 199 -26.13 16.66 -1.72
CA LEU A 199 -27.00 17.52 -2.51
C LEU A 199 -27.86 16.74 -3.52
N LEU A 200 -27.29 15.74 -4.19
CA LEU A 200 -28.04 14.89 -5.11
C LEU A 200 -29.04 13.97 -4.39
N ALA A 201 -28.65 13.43 -3.23
CA ALA A 201 -29.51 12.60 -2.40
C ALA A 201 -30.72 13.39 -1.88
N ASP A 202 -30.50 14.65 -1.46
CA ASP A 202 -31.54 15.59 -1.02
C ASP A 202 -32.51 15.95 -2.15
N ARG A 203 -32.03 15.94 -3.40
CA ARG A 203 -32.86 16.11 -4.60
C ARG A 203 -33.66 14.86 -4.97
N GLY A 204 -33.47 13.75 -4.26
CA GLY A 204 -34.21 12.51 -4.46
C GLY A 204 -33.58 11.55 -5.47
N ASP A 205 -32.30 11.69 -5.83
CA ASP A 205 -31.64 10.74 -6.73
C ASP A 205 -31.36 9.41 -6.02
N PRO A 206 -32.02 8.29 -6.42
CA PRO A 206 -31.84 6.99 -5.76
C PRO A 206 -30.43 6.42 -5.88
N GLN A 207 -29.66 6.80 -6.92
CA GLN A 207 -28.28 6.36 -7.05
C GLN A 207 -27.36 7.16 -6.12
N ALA A 208 -27.58 8.46 -5.99
CA ALA A 208 -26.84 9.29 -5.04
C ALA A 208 -27.11 8.88 -3.59
N GLN A 209 -28.39 8.59 -3.24
CA GLN A 209 -28.79 8.06 -1.93
C GLN A 209 -28.10 6.73 -1.63
N TYR A 210 -28.03 5.83 -2.61
CA TYR A 210 -27.27 4.59 -2.45
C TYR A 210 -25.76 4.84 -2.29
N GLY A 211 -25.16 5.69 -3.13
CA GLY A 211 -23.74 5.98 -3.10
C GLY A 211 -23.30 6.59 -1.77
N ILE A 212 -24.05 7.57 -1.24
CA ILE A 212 -23.76 8.14 0.07
C ILE A 212 -23.99 7.14 1.22
N GLY A 213 -25.00 6.27 1.10
CA GLY A 213 -25.21 5.17 2.04
C GLY A 213 -24.00 4.23 2.11
N GLN A 214 -23.40 3.89 0.95
CA GLN A 214 -22.17 3.10 0.92
C GLN A 214 -20.99 3.83 1.56
N LEU A 215 -20.83 5.13 1.31
CA LEU A 215 -19.76 5.92 1.93
C LEU A 215 -19.87 5.89 3.46
N TYR A 216 -21.06 6.13 4.01
CA TYR A 216 -21.28 6.04 5.47
C TYR A 216 -21.11 4.63 6.01
N TYR A 217 -21.51 3.61 5.24
CA TYR A 217 -21.33 2.21 5.61
C TYR A 217 -19.84 1.83 5.74
N PHE A 218 -18.99 2.31 4.83
CA PHE A 218 -17.56 1.99 4.86
C PHE A 218 -16.72 2.90 5.76
N ARG A 219 -17.18 4.10 6.11
CA ARG A 219 -16.39 5.09 6.86
C ARG A 219 -16.24 4.81 8.36
N ASP A 220 -16.73 3.66 8.85
CA ASP A 220 -16.81 3.25 10.26
C ASP A 220 -17.53 4.29 11.17
N ALA A 221 -18.60 3.84 11.83
CA ALA A 221 -19.39 4.57 12.84
C ALA A 221 -20.51 5.54 12.37
N ALA A 222 -21.00 5.44 11.12
CA ALA A 222 -22.21 6.14 10.68
C ALA A 222 -23.29 5.18 10.12
N TYR A 223 -23.49 4.05 10.81
CA TYR A 223 -24.46 3.01 10.42
C TYR A 223 -25.91 3.52 10.44
N ASP A 224 -26.20 4.48 11.31
CA ASP A 224 -27.46 5.22 11.38
C ASP A 224 -27.77 5.95 10.07
N LYS A 225 -26.81 6.72 9.57
CA LYS A 225 -26.93 7.46 8.31
C LYS A 225 -26.95 6.50 7.13
N ALA A 226 -26.11 5.47 7.14
CA ALA A 226 -26.12 4.44 6.11
C ALA A 226 -27.51 3.78 6.01
N LEU A 227 -28.11 3.38 7.14
CA LEU A 227 -29.44 2.80 7.19
C LEU A 227 -30.50 3.77 6.65
N TYR A 228 -30.46 5.04 7.04
CA TYR A 228 -31.38 6.07 6.56
C TYR A 228 -31.32 6.20 5.03
N TYR A 229 -30.12 6.41 4.47
CA TYR A 229 -29.96 6.60 3.04
C TYR A 229 -30.26 5.34 2.22
N PHE A 230 -29.95 4.14 2.73
CA PHE A 230 -30.32 2.92 2.05
C PHE A 230 -31.83 2.66 2.06
N ARG A 231 -32.55 3.00 3.15
CA ARG A 231 -34.02 2.93 3.16
C ARG A 231 -34.62 3.89 2.14
N LEU A 232 -34.16 5.14 2.14
CA LEU A 232 -34.62 6.16 1.20
C LEU A 232 -34.36 5.74 -0.26
N ALA A 233 -33.17 5.23 -0.55
CA ALA A 233 -32.83 4.70 -1.87
C ALA A 233 -33.70 3.49 -2.27
N ALA A 234 -33.98 2.58 -1.33
CA ALA A 234 -34.80 1.40 -1.56
C ALA A 234 -36.27 1.76 -1.83
N GLU A 235 -36.83 2.72 -1.10
CA GLU A 235 -38.16 3.28 -1.33
C GLU A 235 -38.28 3.90 -2.73
N ASN A 236 -37.21 4.57 -3.19
CA ASN A 236 -37.09 5.11 -4.55
C ASN A 236 -36.71 4.04 -5.61
N GLY A 237 -36.75 2.75 -5.26
CA GLY A 237 -36.60 1.64 -6.18
C GLY A 237 -35.16 1.17 -6.44
N ASN A 238 -34.17 1.65 -5.69
CA ASN A 238 -32.78 1.20 -5.83
C ASN A 238 -32.60 -0.25 -5.33
N ILE A 239 -32.24 -1.14 -6.24
CA ILE A 239 -32.09 -2.58 -5.96
C ILE A 239 -30.82 -2.88 -5.14
N ASN A 240 -29.74 -2.13 -5.36
CA ASN A 240 -28.50 -2.28 -4.58
C ASN A 240 -28.73 -1.89 -3.12
N ALA A 241 -29.51 -0.85 -2.88
CA ALA A 241 -29.86 -0.42 -1.52
C ALA A 241 -30.61 -1.53 -0.76
N LEU A 242 -31.52 -2.26 -1.40
CA LEU A 242 -32.16 -3.44 -0.79
C LEU A 242 -31.13 -4.49 -0.34
N ALA A 243 -30.12 -4.78 -1.17
CA ALA A 243 -29.09 -5.74 -0.79
C ALA A 243 -28.24 -5.26 0.39
N TYR A 244 -27.89 -3.97 0.44
CA TYR A 244 -27.14 -3.39 1.55
C TYR A 244 -27.97 -3.26 2.84
N LEU A 245 -29.28 -3.06 2.76
CA LEU A 245 -30.18 -3.19 3.91
C LEU A 245 -30.14 -4.61 4.46
N GLY A 246 -30.24 -5.62 3.58
CA GLY A 246 -30.09 -7.02 3.98
C GLY A 246 -28.77 -7.26 4.72
N LYS A 247 -27.68 -6.71 4.20
CA LYS A 247 -26.35 -6.79 4.79
C LYS A 247 -26.27 -6.12 6.18
N LEU A 248 -26.78 -4.90 6.32
CA LEU A 248 -26.83 -4.18 7.59
C LEU A 248 -27.58 -4.95 8.69
N TYR A 249 -28.68 -5.61 8.34
CA TYR A 249 -29.45 -6.42 9.29
C TYR A 249 -28.82 -7.79 9.57
N SER A 250 -28.00 -8.31 8.67
CA SER A 250 -27.26 -9.56 8.87
C SER A 250 -26.02 -9.38 9.75
N GLU A 251 -25.44 -8.18 9.78
CA GLU A 251 -24.25 -7.86 10.54
C GLU A 251 -24.60 -7.46 11.97
N LYS A 252 -23.74 -7.84 12.93
CA LYS A 252 -23.83 -7.35 14.31
C LYS A 252 -23.12 -6.02 14.39
N ASN A 253 -23.88 -4.95 14.59
CA ASN A 253 -23.37 -3.59 14.80
C ASN A 253 -23.95 -3.01 16.09
N ASP A 254 -23.25 -2.07 16.73
CA ASP A 254 -23.67 -1.48 18.01
C ASP A 254 -24.99 -0.70 17.90
N PHE A 255 -25.27 -0.15 16.70
CA PHE A 255 -26.46 0.66 16.44
C PHE A 255 -27.66 -0.13 15.88
N ILE A 256 -27.42 -1.24 15.19
CA ILE A 256 -28.48 -2.02 14.52
C ILE A 256 -28.46 -3.42 15.08
N LYS A 257 -29.53 -3.79 15.79
CA LYS A 257 -29.72 -5.15 16.29
C LYS A 257 -29.85 -6.11 15.11
N GLN A 258 -28.99 -7.11 15.08
CA GLN A 258 -29.01 -8.16 14.06
C GLN A 258 -30.38 -8.83 13.99
N ASN A 259 -30.92 -8.95 12.78
CA ASN A 259 -32.17 -9.64 12.52
C ASN A 259 -32.08 -10.39 11.18
N ASN A 260 -31.80 -11.69 11.30
CA ASN A 260 -31.62 -12.58 10.16
C ASN A 260 -32.89 -12.70 9.30
N GLN A 261 -34.07 -12.61 9.90
CA GLN A 261 -35.33 -12.72 9.17
C GLN A 261 -35.58 -11.50 8.28
N THR A 262 -35.35 -10.30 8.80
CA THR A 262 -35.46 -9.07 7.99
C THR A 262 -34.36 -9.01 6.94
N ALA A 263 -33.14 -9.43 7.28
CA ALA A 263 -32.04 -9.53 6.32
C ALA A 263 -32.42 -10.44 5.14
N LEU A 264 -32.98 -11.61 5.44
CA LEU A 264 -33.42 -12.58 4.45
C LEU A 264 -34.52 -12.03 3.53
N GLN A 265 -35.49 -11.28 4.05
CA GLN A 265 -36.52 -10.64 3.23
C GLN A 265 -35.92 -9.65 2.22
N PHE A 266 -34.99 -8.81 2.68
CA PHE A 266 -34.30 -7.85 1.80
C PHE A 266 -33.41 -8.55 0.76
N PHE A 267 -32.68 -9.60 1.16
CA PHE A 267 -31.89 -10.39 0.23
C PHE A 267 -32.76 -11.10 -0.82
N GLN A 268 -33.90 -11.67 -0.43
CA GLN A 268 -34.86 -12.27 -1.37
C GLN A 268 -35.38 -11.24 -2.38
N ALA A 269 -35.87 -10.10 -1.90
CA ALA A 269 -36.40 -9.03 -2.77
C ALA A 269 -35.34 -8.49 -3.75
N SER A 270 -34.08 -8.41 -3.31
CA SER A 270 -32.97 -7.97 -4.17
C SER A 270 -32.51 -9.06 -5.14
N ALA A 271 -32.45 -10.32 -4.68
CA ALA A 271 -32.04 -11.48 -5.50
C ALA A 271 -33.05 -11.78 -6.62
N GLU A 272 -34.35 -11.66 -6.36
CA GLU A 272 -35.42 -11.82 -7.37
C GLU A 272 -35.29 -10.80 -8.51
N LYS A 273 -34.83 -9.58 -8.20
CA LYS A 273 -34.50 -8.55 -9.18
C LYS A 273 -33.12 -8.74 -9.83
N GLY A 274 -32.46 -9.86 -9.54
CA GLY A 274 -31.17 -10.24 -10.12
C GLY A 274 -29.98 -9.47 -9.56
N ASN A 275 -30.06 -8.89 -8.36
CA ASN A 275 -28.91 -8.21 -7.78
C ASN A 275 -27.83 -9.22 -7.33
N PRO A 276 -26.56 -9.08 -7.73
CA PRO A 276 -25.52 -10.04 -7.34
C PRO A 276 -25.23 -10.03 -5.82
N ILE A 277 -25.33 -8.87 -5.16
CA ILE A 277 -25.14 -8.77 -3.70
C ILE A 277 -26.30 -9.48 -2.99
N GLY A 278 -27.53 -9.24 -3.42
CA GLY A 278 -28.71 -9.94 -2.91
C GLY A 278 -28.67 -11.44 -3.16
N GLN A 279 -28.24 -11.87 -4.34
CA GLN A 279 -28.05 -13.29 -4.69
C GLN A 279 -26.99 -13.94 -3.79
N THR A 280 -25.86 -13.27 -3.54
CA THR A 280 -24.84 -13.77 -2.62
C THR A 280 -25.37 -13.83 -1.18
N GLY A 281 -26.04 -12.78 -0.69
CA GLY A 281 -26.60 -12.77 0.67
C GLY A 281 -27.65 -13.88 0.90
N LEU A 282 -28.54 -14.10 -0.08
CA LEU A 282 -29.48 -15.21 -0.04
C LEU A 282 -28.77 -16.58 -0.18
N GLY A 283 -27.72 -16.64 -0.99
CA GLY A 283 -26.87 -17.82 -1.14
C GLY A 283 -26.19 -18.20 0.18
N LEU A 284 -25.66 -17.23 0.91
CA LEU A 284 -25.09 -17.41 2.25
C LEU A 284 -26.14 -17.91 3.23
N ALA A 285 -27.35 -17.34 3.20
CA ALA A 285 -28.45 -17.81 4.05
C ALA A 285 -28.79 -19.28 3.80
N PHE A 286 -28.86 -19.73 2.54
CA PHE A 286 -29.03 -21.15 2.22
C PHE A 286 -27.80 -22.00 2.54
N TYR A 287 -26.59 -21.46 2.43
CA TYR A 287 -25.35 -22.19 2.70
C TYR A 287 -25.20 -22.49 4.19
N TYR A 288 -25.54 -21.54 5.07
CA TYR A 288 -25.43 -21.70 6.53
C TYR A 288 -26.72 -22.13 7.22
N GLY A 289 -27.88 -21.96 6.57
CA GLY A 289 -29.17 -22.18 7.20
C GLY A 289 -29.59 -21.06 8.15
N THR A 290 -29.20 -19.81 7.88
CA THR A 290 -29.53 -18.65 8.74
C THR A 290 -30.92 -18.10 8.40
N GLY A 291 -31.89 -18.34 9.29
CA GLY A 291 -33.29 -17.92 9.07
C GLY A 291 -34.05 -18.71 8.00
N ILE A 292 -33.41 -19.69 7.36
CA ILE A 292 -33.99 -20.60 6.38
C ILE A 292 -33.31 -21.97 6.47
N GLU A 293 -33.97 -23.03 5.99
CA GLU A 293 -33.37 -24.36 5.96
C GLU A 293 -32.13 -24.41 5.04
N GLN A 294 -31.05 -25.03 5.53
CA GLN A 294 -29.81 -25.16 4.79
C GLN A 294 -30.03 -25.96 3.49
N ASN A 295 -29.56 -25.42 2.36
CA ASN A 295 -29.64 -26.05 1.07
C ASN A 295 -28.49 -25.64 0.14
N TYR A 296 -27.46 -26.49 0.06
CA TYR A 296 -26.29 -26.20 -0.76
C TYR A 296 -26.59 -26.13 -2.26
N GLU A 297 -27.55 -26.88 -2.80
CA GLU A 297 -27.86 -26.80 -4.24
C GLU A 297 -28.46 -25.44 -4.63
N ARG A 298 -29.32 -24.87 -3.76
CA ARG A 298 -29.87 -23.53 -3.95
C ARG A 298 -28.80 -22.46 -3.77
N ALA A 299 -27.94 -22.60 -2.75
CA ALA A 299 -26.80 -21.71 -2.55
C ALA A 299 -25.88 -21.69 -3.78
N PHE A 300 -25.57 -22.86 -4.34
CA PHE A 300 -24.74 -22.98 -5.55
C PHE A 300 -25.30 -22.18 -6.73
N LYS A 301 -26.60 -22.33 -7.02
CA LYS A 301 -27.25 -21.62 -8.13
C LYS A 301 -27.20 -20.10 -7.93
N LEU A 302 -27.39 -19.63 -6.70
CA LEU A 302 -27.35 -18.21 -6.38
C LEU A 302 -25.94 -17.63 -6.47
N PHE A 303 -24.93 -18.34 -5.94
CA PHE A 303 -23.53 -17.93 -6.07
C PHE A 303 -23.07 -17.97 -7.52
N GLN A 304 -23.50 -18.97 -8.30
CA GLN A 304 -23.21 -19.02 -9.73
C GLN A 304 -23.78 -17.80 -10.46
N ALA A 305 -25.05 -17.45 -10.23
CA ALA A 305 -25.67 -16.29 -10.85
C ALA A 305 -24.97 -14.96 -10.47
N SER A 306 -24.49 -14.86 -9.22
CA SER A 306 -23.72 -13.71 -8.74
C SER A 306 -22.31 -13.65 -9.34
N ALA A 307 -21.62 -14.80 -9.41
CA ALA A 307 -20.29 -14.93 -9.97
C ALA A 307 -20.23 -14.65 -11.48
N GLU A 308 -21.28 -15.03 -12.23
CA GLU A 308 -21.46 -14.71 -13.66
C GLU A 308 -21.57 -13.20 -13.90
N LYS A 309 -22.05 -12.43 -12.91
CA LYS A 309 -22.06 -10.95 -12.91
C LYS A 309 -20.74 -10.35 -12.41
N SER A 310 -19.69 -11.17 -12.27
CA SER A 310 -18.37 -10.79 -11.79
C SER A 310 -18.33 -10.21 -10.37
N TYR A 311 -19.31 -10.55 -9.52
CA TYR A 311 -19.27 -10.12 -8.12
C TYR A 311 -18.29 -10.99 -7.33
N SER A 312 -17.31 -10.33 -6.70
CA SER A 312 -16.14 -10.97 -6.11
C SER A 312 -16.47 -11.93 -4.96
N GLU A 313 -17.43 -11.57 -4.10
CA GLU A 313 -17.90 -12.44 -3.00
C GLU A 313 -18.62 -13.69 -3.54
N GLY A 314 -19.44 -13.53 -4.59
CA GLY A 314 -20.08 -14.65 -5.27
C GLY A 314 -19.07 -15.61 -5.89
N GLN A 315 -18.02 -15.07 -6.53
CA GLN A 315 -16.90 -15.85 -7.06
C GLN A 315 -16.14 -16.58 -5.94
N LEU A 316 -15.87 -15.90 -4.82
CA LEU A 316 -15.20 -16.52 -3.66
C LEU A 316 -16.01 -17.70 -3.14
N MET A 317 -17.31 -17.50 -2.87
CA MET A 317 -18.18 -18.55 -2.33
C MET A 317 -18.31 -19.73 -3.28
N LEU A 318 -18.37 -19.48 -4.58
CA LEU A 318 -18.36 -20.55 -5.58
C LEU A 318 -17.04 -21.35 -5.52
N GLY A 319 -15.91 -20.68 -5.33
CA GLY A 319 -14.62 -21.32 -5.09
C GLY A 319 -14.61 -22.17 -3.82
N VAL A 320 -15.18 -21.67 -2.72
CA VAL A 320 -15.33 -22.40 -1.44
C VAL A 320 -16.17 -23.67 -1.62
N MET A 321 -17.29 -23.58 -2.35
CA MET A 321 -18.15 -24.75 -2.62
C MET A 321 -17.43 -25.83 -3.40
N TYR A 322 -16.67 -25.46 -4.44
CA TYR A 322 -15.85 -26.41 -5.20
C TYR A 322 -14.69 -26.98 -4.38
N TYR A 323 -14.10 -26.18 -3.48
CA TYR A 323 -13.02 -26.63 -2.61
C TYR A 323 -13.50 -27.68 -1.60
N ASN A 324 -14.63 -27.43 -0.94
CA ASN A 324 -15.18 -28.31 0.10
C ASN A 324 -16.02 -29.46 -0.50
N GLY A 325 -16.60 -29.27 -1.69
CA GLY A 325 -17.56 -30.20 -2.28
C GLY A 325 -18.97 -30.08 -1.70
N HIS A 326 -19.37 -28.89 -1.25
CA HIS A 326 -20.73 -28.63 -0.74
C HIS A 326 -21.68 -28.39 -1.90
N GLY A 327 -22.74 -29.19 -2.03
CA GLY A 327 -23.73 -29.08 -3.11
C GLY A 327 -23.21 -29.40 -4.52
N VAL A 328 -21.90 -29.64 -4.67
CA VAL A 328 -21.23 -30.01 -5.92
C VAL A 328 -20.10 -31.00 -5.64
N ARG A 329 -19.67 -31.73 -6.67
CA ARG A 329 -18.47 -32.56 -6.56
C ARG A 329 -17.24 -31.67 -6.33
N ARG A 330 -16.42 -32.03 -5.33
CA ARG A 330 -15.16 -31.36 -5.05
C ARG A 330 -14.26 -31.31 -6.30
N ASP A 331 -13.80 -30.11 -6.65
CA ASP A 331 -12.92 -29.84 -7.78
C ASP A 331 -12.00 -28.65 -7.46
N TYR A 332 -10.75 -28.96 -7.10
CA TYR A 332 -9.77 -27.94 -6.75
C TYR A 332 -9.36 -27.05 -7.93
N ASN A 333 -9.43 -27.54 -9.18
CA ASN A 333 -9.07 -26.72 -10.34
C ASN A 333 -10.11 -25.63 -10.56
N LEU A 334 -11.39 -25.97 -10.41
CA LEU A 334 -12.48 -24.99 -10.44
C LEU A 334 -12.39 -24.03 -9.24
N ALA A 335 -12.07 -24.53 -8.04
CA ALA A 335 -11.85 -23.67 -6.88
C ALA A 335 -10.74 -22.63 -7.12
N ILE A 336 -9.57 -23.06 -7.63
CA ILE A 336 -8.46 -22.16 -7.99
C ILE A 336 -8.92 -21.13 -9.01
N LYS A 337 -9.63 -21.54 -10.06
CA LYS A 337 -10.12 -20.63 -11.10
C LYS A 337 -11.01 -19.52 -10.52
N TRP A 338 -11.93 -19.88 -9.62
CA TRP A 338 -12.85 -18.93 -9.00
C TRP A 338 -12.17 -18.05 -7.95
N PHE A 339 -11.26 -18.60 -7.14
CA PHE A 339 -10.45 -17.78 -6.25
C PHE A 339 -9.53 -16.82 -7.02
N GLN A 340 -8.95 -17.24 -8.15
CA GLN A 340 -8.17 -16.35 -9.01
C GLN A 340 -9.04 -15.20 -9.55
N ALA A 341 -10.25 -15.49 -10.03
CA ALA A 341 -11.20 -14.46 -10.46
C ALA A 341 -11.54 -13.47 -9.33
N ALA A 342 -11.87 -13.96 -8.14
CA ALA A 342 -12.16 -13.12 -6.98
C ALA A 342 -10.94 -12.30 -6.53
N SER A 343 -9.73 -12.88 -6.58
CA SER A 343 -8.49 -12.20 -6.22
C SER A 343 -8.14 -11.08 -7.21
N HIS A 344 -8.44 -11.27 -8.51
CA HIS A 344 -8.27 -10.24 -9.53
C HIS A 344 -9.20 -9.04 -9.30
N SER A 345 -10.39 -9.29 -8.76
CA SER A 345 -11.32 -8.25 -8.29
C SER A 345 -10.92 -7.64 -6.93
N GLY A 346 -9.77 -8.01 -6.37
CA GLY A 346 -9.21 -7.43 -5.14
C GLY A 346 -9.68 -8.08 -3.83
N HIS A 347 -10.41 -9.21 -3.89
CA HIS A 347 -10.98 -9.85 -2.71
C HIS A 347 -9.92 -10.50 -1.81
N VAL A 348 -9.76 -10.00 -0.58
CA VAL A 348 -8.66 -10.41 0.32
C VAL A 348 -8.74 -11.88 0.71
N LEU A 349 -9.93 -12.38 1.05
CA LEU A 349 -10.12 -13.80 1.40
C LEU A 349 -9.83 -14.76 0.22
N ALA A 350 -9.92 -14.29 -1.02
CA ALA A 350 -9.54 -15.11 -2.18
C ALA A 350 -8.01 -15.29 -2.25
N TYR A 351 -7.23 -14.24 -1.99
CA TYR A 351 -5.77 -14.35 -1.81
C TYR A 351 -5.42 -15.31 -0.68
N TYR A 352 -6.14 -15.25 0.44
CA TYR A 352 -5.93 -16.13 1.58
C TYR A 352 -6.17 -17.60 1.24
N ASN A 353 -7.28 -17.92 0.57
CA ASN A 353 -7.58 -19.29 0.15
C ASN A 353 -6.57 -19.81 -0.88
N LEU A 354 -6.17 -18.98 -1.86
CA LEU A 354 -5.10 -19.34 -2.81
C LEU A 354 -3.77 -19.59 -2.10
N ALA A 355 -3.42 -18.77 -1.11
CA ALA A 355 -2.20 -18.92 -0.33
C ALA A 355 -2.20 -20.26 0.42
N GLN A 356 -3.32 -20.63 1.04
CA GLN A 356 -3.48 -21.94 1.68
C GLN A 356 -3.33 -23.10 0.68
N MET A 357 -3.92 -23.00 -0.51
CA MET A 357 -3.79 -24.02 -1.55
C MET A 357 -2.32 -24.19 -1.99
N HIS A 358 -1.58 -23.10 -2.14
CA HIS A 358 -0.15 -23.15 -2.45
C HIS A 358 0.71 -23.65 -1.28
N ALA A 359 0.32 -23.39 -0.03
CA ALA A 359 1.05 -23.85 1.16
C ALA A 359 0.88 -25.35 1.40
N THR A 360 -0.33 -25.87 1.18
CA THR A 360 -0.71 -27.28 1.38
C THR A 360 -0.44 -28.15 0.16
N GLY A 361 -0.51 -27.58 -1.04
CA GLY A 361 -0.45 -28.34 -2.29
C GLY A 361 -1.78 -28.96 -2.71
N ASN A 362 -2.92 -28.45 -2.22
CA ASN A 362 -4.24 -28.97 -2.57
C ASN A 362 -4.64 -28.52 -3.98
N GLY A 363 -4.68 -29.46 -4.93
CA GLY A 363 -5.05 -29.19 -6.32
C GLY A 363 -4.02 -28.43 -7.16
N ILE A 364 -2.91 -28.01 -6.56
CA ILE A 364 -1.78 -27.34 -7.20
C ILE A 364 -0.49 -27.81 -6.55
N LEU A 365 0.64 -27.73 -7.26
CA LEU A 365 1.94 -28.02 -6.66
C LEU A 365 2.24 -27.03 -5.53
N ARG A 366 2.65 -27.57 -4.37
CA ARG A 366 3.07 -26.78 -3.22
C ARG A 366 4.19 -25.81 -3.62
N SER A 367 4.02 -24.54 -3.30
CA SER A 367 4.99 -23.48 -3.56
C SER A 367 5.09 -22.55 -2.36
N CYS A 368 6.15 -22.70 -1.57
CA CYS A 368 6.41 -21.82 -0.44
C CYS A 368 6.56 -20.35 -0.87
N PRO A 369 7.32 -19.99 -1.93
CA PRO A 369 7.43 -18.61 -2.40
C PRO A 369 6.07 -17.98 -2.75
N THR A 370 5.27 -18.68 -3.55
CA THR A 370 3.96 -18.18 -4.00
C THR A 370 2.99 -18.03 -2.84
N ALA A 371 2.95 -19.01 -1.92
CA ALA A 371 2.12 -18.92 -0.73
C ALA A 371 2.54 -17.75 0.18
N THR A 372 3.84 -17.54 0.37
CA THR A 372 4.39 -16.45 1.18
C THR A 372 4.01 -15.09 0.60
N ASP A 373 4.14 -14.90 -0.71
CA ASP A 373 3.75 -13.64 -1.37
C ASP A 373 2.24 -13.38 -1.26
N LEU A 374 1.41 -14.41 -1.43
CA LEU A 374 -0.06 -14.28 -1.30
C LEU A 374 -0.48 -13.98 0.15
N PHE A 375 0.09 -14.66 1.15
CA PHE A 375 -0.17 -14.35 2.56
C PHE A 375 0.36 -12.96 2.94
N LYS A 376 1.49 -12.53 2.37
CA LYS A 376 1.99 -11.16 2.53
C LYS A 376 0.94 -10.14 2.06
N ILE A 377 0.32 -10.34 0.89
CA ILE A 377 -0.74 -9.46 0.38
C ILE A 377 -1.92 -9.37 1.37
N VAL A 378 -2.33 -10.50 1.95
CA VAL A 378 -3.41 -10.55 2.95
C VAL A 378 -3.01 -9.83 4.23
N ALA A 379 -1.84 -10.14 4.78
CA ALA A 379 -1.33 -9.51 5.98
C ALA A 379 -1.19 -7.99 5.79
N GLU A 380 -0.77 -7.52 4.62
CA GLU A 380 -0.64 -6.09 4.37
C GLU A 380 -1.99 -5.33 4.30
N ARG A 381 -3.14 -6.02 4.37
CA ARG A 381 -4.50 -5.42 4.42
C ARG A 381 -5.05 -5.27 5.85
N GLY A 382 -4.25 -5.53 6.88
CA GLY A 382 -4.67 -5.31 8.27
C GLY A 382 -4.92 -3.84 8.61
N SER A 383 -5.50 -3.61 9.79
CA SER A 383 -5.81 -2.29 10.38
C SER A 383 -4.63 -1.31 10.34
N TRP A 384 -3.42 -1.82 10.58
CA TRP A 384 -2.17 -1.05 10.52
C TRP A 384 -1.94 -0.34 9.18
N SER A 385 -2.55 -0.79 8.08
CA SER A 385 -2.45 -0.07 6.81
C SER A 385 -2.97 1.36 6.90
N ASN A 386 -3.93 1.65 7.79
CA ASN A 386 -4.48 2.99 8.03
C ASN A 386 -3.41 4.02 8.47
N MET A 387 -2.30 3.56 9.05
CA MET A 387 -1.16 4.42 9.42
C MET A 387 -0.54 5.16 8.22
N PHE A 388 -0.72 4.68 6.99
CA PHE A 388 -0.28 5.42 5.80
C PHE A 388 -0.98 6.77 5.66
N THR A 389 -2.29 6.79 5.88
CA THR A 389 -3.10 8.01 5.78
C THR A 389 -2.68 9.01 6.85
N GLU A 390 -2.51 8.54 8.10
CA GLU A 390 -2.03 9.35 9.22
C GLU A 390 -0.63 9.92 8.94
N ALA A 391 0.31 9.08 8.52
CA ALA A 391 1.68 9.52 8.22
C ALA A 391 1.73 10.55 7.09
N PHE A 392 0.89 10.41 6.07
CA PHE A 392 0.80 11.37 4.97
C PHE A 392 0.20 12.72 5.41
N GLN A 393 -0.85 12.70 6.24
CA GLN A 393 -1.44 13.91 6.78
C GLN A 393 -0.44 14.68 7.65
N LEU A 394 0.25 13.99 8.55
CA LEU A 394 1.30 14.58 9.40
C LEU A 394 2.44 15.16 8.56
N TYR A 395 2.86 14.47 7.49
CA TYR A 395 3.88 14.97 6.58
C TYR A 395 3.47 16.28 5.91
N ASN A 396 2.24 16.36 5.39
CA ASN A 396 1.71 17.57 4.74
C ASN A 396 1.50 18.74 5.71
N GLN A 397 1.21 18.45 6.98
CA GLN A 397 1.11 19.45 8.05
C GLN A 397 2.49 19.97 8.51
N GLY A 398 3.58 19.36 8.04
CA GLY A 398 4.95 19.71 8.45
C GLY A 398 5.43 18.98 9.72
N HIS A 399 4.66 18.05 10.27
CA HIS A 399 5.04 17.19 11.40
C HIS A 399 5.90 15.99 10.93
N ILE A 400 7.05 16.30 10.33
CA ILE A 400 7.88 15.30 9.62
C ILE A 400 8.45 14.24 10.57
N GLU A 401 8.79 14.58 11.81
CA GLU A 401 9.34 13.62 12.78
C GLU A 401 8.35 12.48 13.11
N GLN A 402 7.09 12.84 13.38
CA GLN A 402 6.04 11.88 13.70
C GLN A 402 5.72 11.02 12.47
N ALA A 403 5.55 11.65 11.30
CA ALA A 403 5.37 10.95 10.03
C ALA A 403 6.53 9.97 9.75
N PHE A 404 7.77 10.39 9.98
CA PHE A 404 8.96 9.57 9.80
C PHE A 404 8.94 8.32 10.69
N MET A 405 8.55 8.45 11.96
CA MET A 405 8.46 7.31 12.88
C MET A 405 7.39 6.30 12.44
N ILE A 406 6.25 6.77 11.96
CA ILE A 406 5.19 5.90 11.43
C ILE A 406 5.66 5.21 10.14
N TYR A 407 6.26 5.94 9.21
CA TYR A 407 6.82 5.34 8.00
C TYR A 407 7.95 4.35 8.31
N LEU A 408 8.78 4.60 9.33
CA LEU A 408 9.81 3.67 9.77
C LEU A 408 9.22 2.37 10.30
N TYR A 409 8.13 2.47 11.07
CA TYR A 409 7.40 1.33 11.60
C TYR A 409 6.81 0.47 10.46
N LEU A 410 6.12 1.10 9.51
CA LEU A 410 5.59 0.44 8.31
C LEU A 410 6.71 -0.14 7.42
N ALA A 411 7.85 0.53 7.31
CA ALA A 411 8.98 0.07 6.50
C ALA A 411 9.59 -1.24 7.05
N GLU A 412 9.64 -1.39 8.38
CA GLU A 412 10.10 -2.61 9.06
C GLU A 412 9.12 -3.78 8.90
N MET A 413 7.82 -3.52 8.73
CA MET A 413 6.83 -4.54 8.35
C MET A 413 7.01 -5.04 6.90
N GLY A 414 7.85 -4.36 6.11
CA GLY A 414 8.11 -4.75 4.73
C GLY A 414 7.25 -4.03 3.69
N TYR A 415 6.51 -2.98 4.06
CA TYR A 415 5.81 -2.17 3.08
C TYR A 415 6.80 -1.41 2.19
N GLU A 416 6.73 -1.64 0.89
CA GLU A 416 7.62 -1.04 -0.10
C GLU A 416 7.50 0.49 -0.10
N ALA A 417 6.29 1.05 -0.20
CA ALA A 417 6.06 2.49 -0.22
C ALA A 417 6.62 3.20 1.02
N ALA A 418 6.45 2.58 2.20
CA ALA A 418 7.01 3.12 3.44
C ALA A 418 8.54 3.11 3.44
N GLN A 419 9.18 2.06 2.92
CA GLN A 419 10.64 2.01 2.77
C GLN A 419 11.15 3.12 1.85
N ALA A 420 10.47 3.35 0.72
CA ALA A 420 10.80 4.45 -0.18
C ALA A 420 10.62 5.82 0.50
N ASN A 421 9.53 6.02 1.24
CA ASN A 421 9.25 7.27 1.95
C ASN A 421 10.29 7.56 3.04
N VAL A 422 10.69 6.56 3.83
CA VAL A 422 11.77 6.69 4.81
C VAL A 422 13.06 7.12 4.12
N ALA A 423 13.44 6.46 3.03
CA ALA A 423 14.65 6.80 2.29
C ALA A 423 14.61 8.24 1.74
N TYR A 424 13.47 8.64 1.18
CA TYR A 424 13.25 9.98 0.65
C TYR A 424 13.33 11.08 1.71
N ILE A 425 12.67 10.87 2.85
CA ILE A 425 12.69 11.82 3.96
C ILE A 425 14.13 12.01 4.48
N ILE A 426 14.90 10.92 4.56
CA ILE A 426 16.32 10.97 4.94
C ILE A 426 17.15 11.77 3.90
N ASP A 427 16.84 11.62 2.61
CA ASP A 427 17.54 12.31 1.51
C ASP A 427 17.27 13.82 1.47
N GLN A 428 16.02 14.25 1.67
CA GLN A 428 15.60 15.65 1.54
C GLN A 428 16.11 16.56 2.65
N MET A 429 16.68 16.02 3.73
CA MET A 429 17.17 16.79 4.88
C MET A 429 16.09 17.72 5.48
N SER A 430 14.82 17.36 5.33
CA SER A 430 13.69 18.26 5.58
C SER A 430 13.42 18.54 7.07
N PHE A 431 14.12 17.85 7.99
CA PHE A 431 14.11 18.15 9.42
C PHE A 431 15.47 17.79 10.06
N ASP A 432 15.73 18.34 11.26
CA ASP A 432 17.02 18.23 11.96
C ASP A 432 17.23 16.82 12.56
N ILE A 433 17.48 15.83 11.70
CA ILE A 433 17.82 14.46 12.08
C ILE A 433 19.20 14.39 12.79
N SER A 434 19.87 15.53 13.02
CA SER A 434 21.20 15.63 13.65
C SER A 434 21.27 14.96 15.02
N ASN A 435 20.15 14.83 15.74
CA ASN A 435 20.09 14.09 17.00
C ASN A 435 20.01 12.56 16.82
N LEU A 436 19.57 12.06 15.65
CA LEU A 436 19.43 10.63 15.36
C LEU A 436 20.64 10.04 14.61
N TYR A 437 21.29 10.83 13.74
CA TYR A 437 22.49 10.44 12.99
C TYR A 437 23.64 11.38 13.29
N LYS A 438 24.77 10.82 13.74
CA LYS A 438 25.95 11.61 14.14
C LYS A 438 26.74 12.14 12.95
N THR A 439 26.62 11.48 11.79
CA THR A 439 27.37 11.81 10.58
C THR A 439 26.50 11.74 9.33
N GLN A 440 26.82 12.56 8.33
CA GLN A 440 26.17 12.52 7.01
C GLN A 440 26.38 11.18 6.30
N GLU A 441 27.51 10.51 6.51
CA GLU A 441 27.79 9.20 5.95
C GLU A 441 26.88 8.10 6.53
N GLU A 442 26.68 8.11 7.85
CA GLU A 442 25.74 7.18 8.52
C GLU A 442 24.31 7.36 8.00
N ARG A 443 23.91 8.61 7.77
CA ARG A 443 22.61 8.95 7.19
C ARG A 443 22.44 8.35 5.79
N TYR A 444 23.40 8.56 4.89
CA TYR A 444 23.33 7.98 3.54
C TYR A 444 23.37 6.45 3.58
N ARG A 445 24.18 5.84 4.46
CA ARG A 445 24.17 4.38 4.65
C ARG A 445 22.77 3.87 5.00
N LYS A 446 22.02 4.60 5.84
CA LYS A 446 20.65 4.23 6.21
C LYS A 446 19.67 4.40 5.04
N ALA A 447 19.70 5.52 4.33
CA ALA A 447 18.86 5.72 3.16
C ALA A 447 19.14 4.69 2.07
N LEU A 448 20.41 4.36 1.82
CA LEU A 448 20.84 3.31 0.87
C LEU A 448 20.18 1.96 1.19
N ILE A 449 20.11 1.57 2.47
CA ILE A 449 19.46 0.32 2.90
C ILE A 449 17.97 0.34 2.54
N TYR A 450 17.27 1.44 2.81
CA TYR A 450 15.83 1.53 2.53
C TYR A 450 15.52 1.63 1.04
N TRP A 451 16.33 2.37 0.27
CA TRP A 451 16.27 2.35 -1.20
C TRP A 451 16.48 0.93 -1.74
N ASN A 452 17.44 0.19 -1.18
CA ASN A 452 17.68 -1.19 -1.59
C ASN A 452 16.48 -2.10 -1.32
N ARG A 453 15.90 -1.99 -0.12
CA ARG A 453 14.71 -2.76 0.26
C ARG A 453 13.53 -2.47 -0.67
N ALA A 454 13.23 -1.20 -0.96
CA ALA A 454 12.15 -0.83 -1.86
C ALA A 454 12.42 -1.31 -3.31
N ALA A 455 13.65 -1.17 -3.80
CA ALA A 455 14.05 -1.60 -5.14
C ALA A 455 13.90 -3.12 -5.36
N ILE A 456 14.29 -3.94 -4.38
CA ILE A 456 14.14 -5.40 -4.43
C ILE A 456 12.67 -5.80 -4.51
N GLN A 457 11.77 -5.03 -3.90
CA GLN A 457 10.33 -5.24 -3.97
C GLN A 457 9.69 -4.73 -5.28
N GLY A 458 10.48 -4.17 -6.19
CA GLY A 458 10.03 -3.78 -7.53
C GLY A 458 9.85 -2.29 -7.73
N PHE A 459 10.14 -1.46 -6.73
CA PHE A 459 10.01 0.00 -6.90
C PHE A 459 11.12 0.56 -7.78
N HIS A 460 10.71 1.10 -8.93
CA HIS A 460 11.63 1.48 -9.99
C HIS A 460 12.37 2.79 -9.70
N TYR A 461 11.73 3.76 -9.05
CA TYR A 461 12.39 4.99 -8.63
C TYR A 461 13.51 4.71 -7.61
N ALA A 462 13.28 3.78 -6.68
CA ALA A 462 14.34 3.33 -5.76
C ALA A 462 15.55 2.76 -6.49
N ARG A 463 15.38 2.03 -7.60
CA ARG A 463 16.50 1.52 -8.41
C ARG A 463 17.33 2.65 -9.01
N ILE A 464 16.70 3.73 -9.44
CA ILE A 464 17.40 4.91 -9.95
C ILE A 464 18.21 5.55 -8.81
N LYS A 465 17.60 5.71 -7.62
CA LYS A 465 18.30 6.23 -6.44
C LYS A 465 19.47 5.37 -6.00
N LEU A 466 19.34 4.04 -6.03
CA LEU A 466 20.48 3.16 -5.83
C LEU A 466 21.60 3.40 -6.84
N GLY A 467 21.23 3.59 -8.12
CA GLY A 467 22.16 3.97 -9.17
C GLY A 467 22.90 5.26 -8.83
N ASP A 468 22.18 6.30 -8.41
CA ASP A 468 22.75 7.60 -8.01
C ASP A 468 23.72 7.42 -6.82
N TYR A 469 23.33 6.62 -5.83
CA TYR A 469 24.14 6.35 -4.64
C TYR A 469 25.46 5.65 -4.98
N TYR A 470 25.44 4.62 -5.82
CA TYR A 470 26.66 3.97 -6.28
C TYR A 470 27.48 4.87 -7.20
N PHE A 471 26.82 5.70 -8.01
CA PHE A 471 27.49 6.62 -8.92
C PHE A 471 28.26 7.72 -8.18
N TYR A 472 27.67 8.30 -7.13
CA TYR A 472 28.29 9.38 -6.35
C TYR A 472 29.06 8.88 -5.12
N GLY A 473 28.87 7.63 -4.69
CA GLY A 473 29.47 7.10 -3.47
C GLY A 473 28.76 7.60 -2.20
N TYR A 474 27.42 7.72 -2.22
CA TYR A 474 26.65 8.13 -1.04
C TYR A 474 26.50 6.97 -0.07
N GLY A 475 27.15 7.05 1.09
CA GLY A 475 27.11 5.99 2.12
C GLY A 475 27.73 4.67 1.67
N THR A 476 28.42 4.65 0.53
CA THR A 476 29.10 3.49 -0.05
C THR A 476 30.27 3.96 -0.90
N GLU A 477 31.17 3.06 -1.27
CA GLU A 477 32.25 3.40 -2.20
C GLU A 477 31.69 3.63 -3.61
N GLN A 478 32.29 4.57 -4.34
CA GLN A 478 31.89 4.86 -5.71
C GLN A 478 32.09 3.62 -6.60
N ASN A 479 31.02 3.16 -7.23
CA ASN A 479 31.02 1.98 -8.08
C ASN A 479 30.14 2.18 -9.31
N TYR A 480 30.76 2.53 -10.43
CA TYR A 480 30.05 2.77 -11.68
C TYR A 480 29.47 1.50 -12.31
N GLU A 481 30.05 0.33 -12.08
CA GLU A 481 29.51 -0.93 -12.63
C GLU A 481 28.16 -1.28 -11.97
N LEU A 482 28.10 -1.16 -10.64
CA LEU A 482 26.86 -1.35 -9.89
C LEU A 482 25.82 -0.28 -10.24
N ALA A 483 26.23 0.98 -10.39
CA ALA A 483 25.33 2.05 -10.82
C ALA A 483 24.71 1.76 -12.20
N ALA A 484 25.54 1.35 -13.17
CA ALA A 484 25.08 0.96 -14.50
C ALA A 484 24.11 -0.22 -14.46
N ALA A 485 24.37 -1.22 -13.61
CA ALA A 485 23.49 -2.37 -13.43
C ALA A 485 22.10 -1.95 -12.90
N GLN A 486 22.03 -1.03 -11.93
CA GLN A 486 20.76 -0.53 -11.40
C GLN A 486 19.99 0.29 -12.44
N TYR A 487 20.65 1.22 -13.15
CA TYR A 487 20.00 1.99 -14.22
C TYR A 487 19.51 1.10 -15.36
N LYS A 488 20.31 0.11 -15.77
CA LYS A 488 19.89 -0.87 -16.76
C LYS A 488 18.66 -1.63 -16.30
N SER A 489 18.63 -2.10 -15.05
CA SER A 489 17.46 -2.77 -14.49
C SER A 489 16.21 -1.87 -14.49
N ALA A 490 16.34 -0.59 -14.10
CA ALA A 490 15.23 0.36 -14.14
C ALA A 490 14.76 0.69 -15.58
N SER A 491 15.69 0.76 -16.53
CA SER A 491 15.38 0.92 -17.96
C SER A 491 14.63 -0.29 -18.52
N ASP A 492 15.13 -1.51 -18.26
CA ASP A 492 14.56 -2.74 -18.84
C ASP A 492 13.19 -3.08 -18.23
N LEU A 493 13.03 -2.89 -16.91
CA LEU A 493 11.79 -3.26 -16.20
C LEU A 493 10.68 -2.22 -16.34
N SER A 494 11.01 -0.93 -16.35
CA SER A 494 10.01 0.15 -16.23
C SER A 494 10.07 1.17 -17.36
N ARG A 495 10.95 0.96 -18.35
CA ARG A 495 11.20 1.91 -19.44
C ARG A 495 11.41 3.34 -18.94
N ASN A 496 12.08 3.51 -17.80
CA ASN A 496 12.19 4.83 -17.19
C ASN A 496 13.16 5.73 -17.99
N SER A 497 12.70 6.93 -18.38
CA SER A 497 13.47 7.88 -19.20
C SER A 497 14.71 8.41 -18.49
N GLN A 498 14.64 8.67 -17.18
CA GLN A 498 15.78 9.13 -16.38
C GLN A 498 16.87 8.05 -16.29
N ALA A 499 16.47 6.79 -16.10
CA ALA A 499 17.40 5.66 -16.07
C ALA A 499 18.11 5.48 -17.43
N MET A 500 17.37 5.60 -18.54
CA MET A 500 17.93 5.57 -19.90
C MET A 500 18.90 6.72 -20.14
N PHE A 501 18.56 7.93 -19.69
CA PHE A 501 19.41 9.12 -19.80
C PHE A 501 20.72 8.93 -19.01
N ASN A 502 20.64 8.44 -17.77
CA ASN A 502 21.81 8.17 -16.95
C ASN A 502 22.70 7.08 -17.57
N LEU A 503 22.11 6.00 -18.10
CA LEU A 503 22.85 4.93 -18.77
C LEU A 503 23.54 5.42 -20.06
N ALA A 504 22.86 6.28 -20.82
CA ALA A 504 23.43 6.94 -21.99
C ALA A 504 24.67 7.76 -21.63
N TYR A 505 24.58 8.55 -20.55
CA TYR A 505 25.69 9.36 -20.06
C TYR A 505 26.89 8.49 -19.64
N MET A 506 26.64 7.35 -19.00
CA MET A 506 27.69 6.41 -18.63
C MET A 506 28.39 5.79 -19.86
N HIS A 507 27.65 5.47 -20.92
CA HIS A 507 28.22 5.05 -22.20
C HIS A 507 28.97 6.17 -22.93
N GLU A 508 28.51 7.42 -22.84
CA GLU A 508 29.21 8.59 -23.42
C GLU A 508 30.59 8.77 -22.77
N LYS A 509 30.66 8.62 -21.44
CA LYS A 509 31.87 8.85 -20.65
C LYS A 509 32.75 7.62 -20.44
N GLY A 510 32.22 6.42 -20.66
CA GLY A 510 32.92 5.17 -20.37
C GLY A 510 33.05 4.89 -18.86
N LEU A 511 32.04 5.26 -18.06
CA LEU A 511 32.03 5.09 -16.61
C LEU A 511 31.45 3.72 -16.24
N GLY A 512 32.28 2.78 -15.78
CA GLY A 512 31.85 1.40 -15.46
C GLY A 512 31.34 0.60 -16.67
N LEU A 513 31.38 1.19 -17.86
CA LEU A 513 30.92 0.63 -19.12
C LEU A 513 31.93 1.00 -20.20
N LYS A 514 31.99 0.17 -21.25
CA LYS A 514 32.77 0.54 -22.43
C LYS A 514 32.18 1.79 -23.06
N GLN A 515 33.05 2.75 -23.36
CA GLN A 515 32.65 3.97 -24.06
C GLN A 515 32.10 3.61 -25.45
N ASP A 516 30.84 3.98 -25.71
CA ASP A 516 30.15 3.73 -26.98
C ASP A 516 29.17 4.87 -27.26
N MET A 517 29.57 5.76 -28.16
CA MET A 517 28.78 6.95 -28.51
C MET A 517 27.50 6.61 -29.28
N TYR A 518 27.48 5.52 -30.06
CA TYR A 518 26.29 5.14 -30.80
C TYR A 518 25.23 4.57 -29.86
N LEU A 519 25.68 3.74 -28.91
CA LEU A 519 24.81 3.20 -27.88
C LEU A 519 24.30 4.30 -26.93
N ALA A 520 25.16 5.25 -26.55
CA ALA A 520 24.76 6.44 -25.79
C ALA A 520 23.66 7.23 -26.52
N LYS A 521 23.86 7.55 -27.80
CA LYS A 521 22.84 8.23 -28.61
C LYS A 521 21.53 7.46 -28.65
N ARG A 522 21.58 6.14 -28.85
CA ARG A 522 20.39 5.28 -28.87
C ARG A 522 19.61 5.37 -27.56
N PHE A 523 20.28 5.33 -26.41
CA PHE A 523 19.61 5.46 -25.12
C PHE A 523 19.03 6.86 -24.89
N TYR A 524 19.69 7.93 -25.36
CA TYR A 524 19.13 9.27 -25.36
C TYR A 524 17.86 9.37 -26.22
N ASP A 525 17.88 8.81 -27.43
CA ASP A 525 16.72 8.75 -28.32
C ASP A 525 15.58 7.94 -27.66
N MET A 526 15.88 6.82 -27.01
CA MET A 526 14.87 6.03 -26.26
C MET A 526 14.27 6.79 -25.07
N ALA A 527 15.09 7.56 -24.34
CA ALA A 527 14.60 8.38 -23.23
C ALA A 527 13.60 9.43 -23.72
N LEU A 528 13.88 10.03 -24.89
CA LEU A 528 13.02 11.00 -25.56
C LEU A 528 11.69 10.40 -26.00
N ASP A 529 11.73 9.21 -26.62
CA ASP A 529 10.53 8.51 -27.08
C ASP A 529 9.62 8.12 -25.91
N THR A 530 10.20 7.93 -24.72
CA THR A 530 9.46 7.48 -23.54
C THR A 530 8.79 8.62 -22.78
N ASN A 531 9.50 9.74 -22.56
CA ASN A 531 8.94 10.89 -21.85
C ASN A 531 9.23 12.20 -22.59
N ARG A 532 8.18 12.98 -22.87
CA ARG A 532 8.28 14.30 -23.51
C ARG A 532 9.09 15.30 -22.69
N GLU A 533 9.10 15.19 -21.37
CA GLU A 533 9.89 16.07 -20.49
C GLU A 533 11.40 15.85 -20.68
N ALA A 534 11.81 14.69 -21.17
CA ALA A 534 13.21 14.41 -21.51
C ALA A 534 13.67 15.18 -22.77
N TYR A 535 12.78 15.84 -23.51
CA TYR A 535 13.11 16.57 -24.74
C TYR A 535 14.23 17.58 -24.56
N LEU A 536 14.10 18.49 -23.60
CA LEU A 536 15.09 19.55 -23.40
C LEU A 536 16.47 19.00 -23.02
N PRO A 537 16.63 18.15 -21.98
CA PRO A 537 17.95 17.64 -21.61
C PRO A 537 18.56 16.76 -22.72
N VAL A 538 17.76 15.92 -23.40
CA VAL A 538 18.26 15.08 -24.50
C VAL A 538 18.72 15.94 -25.68
N ALA A 539 17.92 16.94 -26.09
CA ALA A 539 18.28 17.80 -27.21
C ALA A 539 19.60 18.55 -26.97
N LEU A 540 19.80 19.08 -25.76
CA LEU A 540 21.04 19.76 -25.38
C LEU A 540 22.25 18.81 -25.45
N VAL A 541 22.10 17.58 -24.96
CA VAL A 541 23.17 16.57 -25.02
C VAL A 541 23.47 16.15 -26.46
N LEU A 542 22.45 15.95 -27.29
CA LEU A 542 22.65 15.61 -28.70
C LEU A 542 23.35 16.73 -29.47
N ILE A 543 23.01 18.00 -29.21
CA ILE A 543 23.72 19.16 -29.78
C ILE A 543 25.19 19.17 -29.33
N LYS A 544 25.45 18.95 -28.04
CA LYS A 544 26.80 18.84 -27.49
C LYS A 544 27.58 17.71 -28.16
N ILE A 545 27.02 16.51 -28.30
CA ILE A 545 27.68 15.36 -28.95
C ILE A 545 27.99 15.69 -30.41
N GLN A 546 27.06 16.31 -31.15
CA GLN A 546 27.29 16.74 -32.52
C GLN A 546 28.42 17.76 -32.62
N PHE A 547 28.46 18.73 -31.70
CA PHE A 547 29.53 19.71 -31.62
C PHE A 547 30.89 19.05 -31.33
N GLU A 548 30.97 18.16 -30.34
CA GLU A 548 32.21 17.44 -30.02
C GLU A 548 32.72 16.60 -31.19
N LEU A 549 31.82 15.91 -31.91
CA LEU A 549 32.19 15.13 -33.09
C LEU A 549 32.65 16.01 -34.25
N ALA A 550 31.94 17.12 -34.51
CA ALA A 550 32.33 18.09 -35.53
C ALA A 550 33.69 18.73 -35.20
N PHE A 551 33.89 19.09 -33.94
CA PHE A 551 35.15 19.65 -33.43
C PHE A 551 36.30 18.66 -33.56
N LYS A 552 36.14 17.40 -33.13
CA LYS A 552 37.16 16.35 -33.31
C LYS A 552 37.50 16.14 -34.79
N LYS A 553 36.51 16.17 -35.68
CA LYS A 553 36.74 16.05 -37.13
C LYS A 553 37.52 17.24 -37.68
N LEU A 554 37.11 18.47 -37.35
CA LEU A 554 37.83 19.71 -37.72
C LEU A 554 39.27 19.70 -37.19
N PHE A 555 39.46 19.37 -35.92
CA PHE A 555 40.77 19.24 -35.29
C PHE A 555 41.62 18.17 -35.98
N SER A 556 41.06 17.01 -36.31
CA SER A 556 41.77 15.95 -37.05
C SER A 556 42.19 16.39 -38.45
N ILE A 557 41.38 17.17 -39.16
CA ILE A 557 41.70 17.71 -40.49
C ILE A 557 42.80 18.77 -40.37
N PHE A 558 42.72 19.63 -39.36
CA PHE A 558 43.67 20.73 -39.16
C PHE A 558 45.07 20.22 -38.75
N PHE A 559 45.14 19.22 -37.89
CA PHE A 559 46.41 18.66 -37.37
C PHE A 559 46.92 17.41 -38.12
N SER A 560 46.16 16.83 -39.05
CA SER A 560 46.71 15.82 -39.98
C SER A 560 47.59 16.44 -41.07
N SER A 561 47.54 17.76 -41.26
CA SER A 561 48.37 18.50 -42.22
C SER A 561 49.83 18.69 -41.75
N THR A 562 50.19 18.32 -40.52
CA THR A 562 51.56 18.50 -39.97
C THR A 562 52.36 17.21 -39.78
N LYS A 563 51.84 16.04 -40.19
CA LYS A 563 52.65 14.80 -40.18
C LYS A 563 53.47 14.68 -41.48
N THR A 564 54.64 15.31 -41.50
CA THR A 564 55.73 14.93 -42.40
C THR A 564 56.27 13.55 -42.00
N LYS A 565 56.67 12.76 -43.01
CA LYS A 565 57.11 11.35 -42.93
C LYS A 565 58.13 11.08 -41.80
N PRO A 566 58.16 9.87 -41.21
CA PRO A 566 59.25 9.49 -40.34
C PRO A 566 60.49 9.18 -41.21
N THR A 567 61.51 10.02 -41.14
CA THR A 567 62.85 9.67 -41.61
C THR A 567 63.68 9.20 -40.42
N ASN A 568 64.24 7.99 -40.56
CA ASN A 568 65.17 7.38 -39.62
C ASN A 568 66.38 8.28 -39.38
N THR A 569 66.47 8.87 -38.19
CA THR A 569 67.75 9.20 -37.53
C THR A 569 67.55 9.16 -36.03
N LYS A 570 68.33 8.31 -35.35
CA LYS A 570 68.52 8.36 -33.90
C LYS A 570 69.22 9.68 -33.58
N GLU A 571 68.61 10.55 -32.79
CA GLU A 571 69.33 11.51 -31.94
C GLU A 571 68.41 12.10 -30.85
N ASN A 572 69.04 12.41 -29.72
CA ASN A 572 68.44 12.73 -28.44
C ASN A 572 67.96 14.18 -28.31
N HIS A 573 67.01 14.36 -27.40
CA HIS A 573 66.68 15.54 -26.60
C HIS A 573 65.93 16.76 -27.18
N SER A 574 64.80 17.03 -26.51
CA SER A 574 64.19 18.32 -26.16
C SER A 574 64.11 19.39 -27.25
N ASN A 575 62.91 19.60 -27.79
CA ASN A 575 62.19 20.87 -27.77
C ASN A 575 60.87 20.73 -28.55
N THR A 576 59.80 20.38 -27.84
CA THR A 576 58.42 20.60 -28.29
C THR A 576 58.14 22.10 -28.30
N LEU A 577 58.51 22.77 -29.39
CA LEU A 577 58.22 24.17 -29.64
C LEU A 577 56.75 24.35 -30.04
N GLY A 578 55.92 24.63 -29.03
CA GLY A 578 54.89 25.67 -29.01
C GLY A 578 53.95 25.82 -30.21
N LEU A 579 52.91 24.97 -30.28
CA LEU A 579 51.63 25.31 -30.94
C LEU A 579 50.40 24.93 -30.10
N GLU A 580 50.59 24.45 -28.88
CA GLU A 580 49.50 24.07 -27.95
C GLU A 580 49.07 25.22 -27.01
N SER A 581 49.74 26.37 -27.03
CA SER A 581 49.62 27.41 -25.99
C SER A 581 48.85 28.68 -26.40
N SER A 582 48.10 28.68 -27.51
CA SER A 582 47.46 29.91 -28.02
C SER A 582 45.97 29.76 -28.37
N TRP A 583 45.21 29.05 -27.53
CA TRP A 583 43.75 28.92 -27.68
C TRP A 583 43.00 30.26 -27.62
N ASP A 584 43.57 31.22 -26.89
CA ASP A 584 43.14 32.60 -26.77
C ASP A 584 43.11 33.35 -28.10
N ILE A 585 44.10 33.14 -28.98
CA ILE A 585 44.16 33.80 -30.30
C ILE A 585 43.03 33.30 -31.21
N TYR A 586 42.72 32.01 -31.16
CA TYR A 586 41.63 31.42 -31.96
C TYR A 586 40.24 31.83 -31.44
N LEU A 587 40.07 31.90 -30.12
CA LEU A 587 38.84 32.40 -29.49
C LEU A 587 38.59 33.88 -29.86
N MET A 588 39.65 34.70 -29.85
CA MET A 588 39.59 36.12 -30.23
C MET A 588 39.17 36.31 -31.69
N LEU A 589 39.66 35.46 -32.61
CA LEU A 589 39.28 35.49 -34.03
C LEU A 589 37.79 35.16 -34.25
N ILE A 590 37.26 34.17 -33.52
CA ILE A 590 35.84 33.78 -33.61
C ILE A 590 34.94 34.88 -33.04
N LEU A 591 35.31 35.47 -31.89
CA LEU A 591 34.56 36.58 -31.28
C LEU A 591 34.55 37.83 -32.18
N CYS A 592 35.68 38.18 -32.80
CA CYS A 592 35.76 39.27 -33.77
C CYS A 592 34.84 39.03 -34.98
N GLY A 593 34.76 37.79 -35.48
CA GLY A 593 33.84 37.41 -36.56
C GLY A 593 32.37 37.61 -36.18
N LEU A 594 31.98 37.16 -34.99
CA LEU A 594 30.60 37.32 -34.48
C LEU A 594 30.23 38.78 -34.25
N ILE A 595 31.14 39.60 -33.74
CA ILE A 595 30.94 41.05 -33.57
C ILE A 595 30.78 41.73 -34.94
N GLY A 596 31.57 41.33 -35.95
CA GLY A 596 31.45 41.82 -37.32
C GLY A 596 30.08 41.52 -37.93
N ILE A 597 29.60 40.29 -37.77
CA ILE A 597 28.26 39.89 -38.23
C ILE A 597 27.18 40.69 -37.51
N PHE A 598 27.27 40.83 -36.18
CA PHE A 598 26.30 41.60 -35.40
C PHE A 598 26.28 43.08 -35.80
N TYR A 599 27.45 43.65 -36.10
CA TYR A 599 27.57 45.01 -36.61
C TYR A 599 26.91 45.17 -37.98
N THR A 600 27.10 44.21 -38.89
CA THR A 600 26.45 44.25 -40.22
C THR A 600 24.93 44.13 -40.14
N ILE A 601 24.41 43.26 -39.28
CA ILE A 601 22.96 43.09 -39.04
C ILE A 601 22.37 44.36 -38.43
N ARG A 602 23.05 44.94 -37.43
CA ARG A 602 22.60 46.18 -36.79
C ARG A 602 22.60 47.36 -37.77
N ARG A 603 23.62 47.45 -38.63
CA ARG A 603 23.71 48.48 -39.68
C ARG A 603 22.60 48.33 -40.72
N GLN A 604 22.25 47.09 -41.10
CA GLN A 604 21.11 46.83 -41.98
C GLN A 604 19.77 47.20 -41.34
N ARG A 605 19.58 46.95 -40.03
CA ARG A 605 18.38 47.38 -39.28
C ARG A 605 18.21 48.90 -39.24
N VAL A 606 19.28 49.63 -38.94
CA VAL A 606 19.23 51.11 -38.89
C VAL A 606 18.95 51.72 -40.27
N ALA A 607 19.44 51.09 -41.34
CA ALA A 607 19.13 51.53 -42.71
C ALA A 607 17.66 51.27 -43.11
N LEU A 608 17.04 50.21 -42.58
CA LEU A 608 15.62 49.89 -42.78
C LEU A 608 14.68 50.76 -41.93
N GLU A 609 15.15 51.31 -40.81
CA GLU A 609 14.38 52.25 -39.97
C GLU A 609 14.44 53.71 -40.47
N GLN A 610 15.35 54.02 -41.41
CA GLN A 610 15.51 55.34 -42.03
C GLN A 610 14.85 55.47 -43.42
N GLN A 611 14.36 54.36 -43.99
CA GLN A 611 13.45 54.34 -45.15
C GLN A 611 12.01 54.29 -44.67
#